data_AF-A0A2K2CPF3-F1
#
_entry.id   AF-A0A2K2CPF3-F1
#
_cell.length_a   1.000
_cell.length_b   1.000
_cell.length_c   1.000
_cell.angle_alpha   90.00
_cell.angle_beta   90.00
_cell.angle_gamma   90.00
#
_symmetry.space_group_name_H-M   'P 1'
#
loop_
_entity.id
_entity.type
_entity.pdbx_description
1 polymer ?
#
loop_
_entity_poly.entity_id
_entity_poly.type
_entity_poly.pdbx_seq_one_letter_code
_entity_poly.pdbx_strand_id
1 'polypeptide(L)'
;MGLPGLRPSVNSSLQEWWAGITGPRAVIKSYRMAVTLVLWAIWRHRNDVVFNGATPLVRVVLLFVHEEAAREYLFVLRRGY
;
A
#
# COMPACT_ATOMS: atom_id res chain seq x y z
N MET A 1 6.81 -18.34 7.02
CA MET A 1 7.79 -18.07 5.93
C MET A 1 7.25 -16.92 5.08
N GLY A 2 7.93 -15.78 5.03
CA GLY A 2 7.52 -14.66 4.16
C GLY A 2 7.92 -14.94 2.71
N LEU A 3 7.05 -14.61 1.75
CA LEU A 3 7.35 -14.76 0.33
C LEU A 3 8.54 -13.83 -0.05
N PRO A 4 9.60 -14.36 -0.69
CA PRO A 4 10.74 -13.56 -1.09
C PRO A 4 10.30 -12.49 -2.11
N GLY A 5 10.81 -11.26 -1.96
CA GLY A 5 10.57 -10.16 -2.89
C GLY A 5 9.35 -9.28 -2.60
N LEU A 6 8.55 -9.55 -1.56
CA LEU A 6 7.45 -8.64 -1.20
C LEU A 6 7.99 -7.28 -0.73
N ARG A 7 9.08 -7.24 0.04
CA ARG A 7 9.60 -5.99 0.58
C ARG A 7 10.52 -5.29 -0.42
N PRO A 8 10.35 -3.97 -0.65
CA PRO A 8 11.31 -3.21 -1.44
C PRO A 8 12.68 -3.24 -0.77
N SER A 9 13.72 -3.44 -1.57
CA SER A 9 15.10 -3.28 -1.11
C SER A 9 15.45 -1.79 -1.09
N VAL A 10 16.30 -1.38 -0.16
CA VAL A 10 16.79 0.02 -0.05
C VAL A 10 17.48 0.48 -1.35
N ASN A 11 18.04 -0.47 -2.10
CA ASN A 11 18.81 -0.20 -3.32
C ASN A 11 18.02 -0.41 -4.62
N SER A 12 16.78 -0.89 -4.56
CA SER A 12 15.95 -1.11 -5.76
C SER A 12 15.08 0.11 -6.04
N SER A 13 14.99 0.52 -7.30
CA SER A 13 13.96 1.47 -7.69
C SER A 13 12.57 0.88 -7.44
N LEU A 14 11.56 1.75 -7.23
CA LEU A 14 10.17 1.32 -7.07
C LEU A 14 9.71 0.45 -8.24
N GLN A 15 10.13 0.79 -9.45
CA GLN A 15 9.77 0.08 -10.68
C GLN A 15 10.40 -1.31 -10.76
N GLU A 16 11.69 -1.44 -10.46
CA GLU A 16 12.38 -2.73 -10.42
C GLU A 16 11.80 -3.66 -9.35
N TRP A 17 11.54 -3.12 -8.16
CA TRP A 17 10.88 -3.89 -7.10
C TRP A 17 9.47 -4.32 -7.51
N TRP A 18 8.66 -3.42 -8.04
CA TRP A 18 7.29 -3.71 -8.47
C TRP A 18 7.22 -4.82 -9.53
N ALA A 19 8.15 -4.77 -10.49
CA ALA A 19 8.27 -5.79 -11.53
C ALA A 19 8.75 -7.15 -10.97
N GLY A 20 9.57 -7.14 -9.90
CA GLY A 20 10.12 -8.32 -9.25
C GLY A 20 9.17 -9.09 -8.32
N ILE A 21 7.96 -8.59 -8.06
CA ILE A 21 7.00 -9.27 -7.19
C ILE A 21 6.50 -10.56 -7.84
N THR A 22 6.85 -11.70 -7.25
CA THR A 22 6.45 -13.06 -7.68
C THR A 22 5.82 -13.84 -6.51
N GLY A 23 5.01 -14.86 -6.81
CA GLY A 23 4.16 -15.55 -5.84
C GLY A 23 2.80 -15.99 -6.39
N PRO A 24 1.92 -16.56 -5.55
CA PRO A 24 0.59 -17.00 -5.97
C PRO A 24 -0.25 -15.84 -6.53
N ARG A 25 -0.96 -16.06 -7.65
CA ARG A 25 -1.70 -15.02 -8.40
C ARG A 25 -2.64 -14.19 -7.51
N ALA A 26 -3.40 -14.86 -6.62
CA ALA A 26 -4.32 -14.19 -5.70
C ALA A 26 -3.56 -13.28 -4.70
N VAL A 27 -2.44 -13.76 -4.18
CA VAL A 27 -1.60 -13.02 -3.22
C VAL A 27 -0.95 -11.81 -3.88
N ILE A 28 -0.36 -11.97 -5.07
CA ILE A 28 0.23 -10.85 -5.82
C ILE A 28 -0.85 -9.80 -6.14
N LYS A 29 -2.05 -10.23 -6.56
CA LYS A 29 -3.13 -9.31 -6.91
C LYS A 29 -3.51 -8.44 -5.71
N SER A 30 -3.81 -9.06 -4.56
CA SER A 30 -4.13 -8.33 -3.34
C SER A 30 -2.97 -7.44 -2.87
N TYR A 31 -1.74 -7.93 -3.01
CA TYR A 31 -0.55 -7.17 -2.63
C TYR A 31 -0.34 -5.93 -3.50
N ARG A 32 -0.46 -6.06 -4.82
CA ARG A 32 -0.36 -4.93 -5.75
C ARG A 32 -1.43 -3.89 -5.48
N MET A 33 -2.67 -4.32 -5.20
CA MET A 33 -3.74 -3.38 -4.83
C MET A 33 -3.40 -2.62 -3.54
N ALA A 34 -2.91 -3.31 -2.50
CA ALA A 34 -2.50 -2.66 -1.25
C ALA A 34 -1.36 -1.65 -1.47
N VAL A 35 -0.33 -2.01 -2.23
CA VAL A 35 0.79 -1.11 -2.54
C VAL A 35 0.32 0.08 -3.38
N THR A 36 -0.57 -0.11 -4.36
CA THR A 36 -1.16 0.99 -5.12
C THR A 36 -1.93 1.96 -4.21
N LEU A 37 -2.71 1.46 -3.25
CA LEU A 37 -3.42 2.29 -2.28
C LEU A 37 -2.45 3.12 -1.42
N VAL A 38 -1.34 2.52 -0.97
CA VAL A 38 -0.29 3.23 -0.21
C VAL A 38 0.33 4.35 -1.06
N LEU A 39 0.72 4.05 -2.30
CA LEU A 39 1.30 5.06 -3.21
C LEU A 39 0.31 6.19 -3.51
N TRP A 40 -0.97 5.86 -3.71
CA TRP A 40 -2.03 6.84 -3.91
C TRP A 40 -2.24 7.72 -2.68
N ALA A 41 -2.25 7.16 -1.48
CA ALA A 41 -2.39 7.92 -0.23
C ALA A 41 -1.23 8.90 -0.02
N ILE A 42 0.00 8.46 -0.32
CA ILE A 42 1.19 9.34 -0.29
C ILE A 42 1.03 10.47 -1.30
N TRP A 43 0.65 10.17 -2.54
CA TRP A 43 0.44 11.18 -3.58
C TRP A 43 -0.64 12.19 -3.19
N ARG A 44 -1.78 11.72 -2.69
CA ARG A 44 -2.89 12.57 -2.23
C ARG A 44 -2.46 13.48 -1.09
N HIS A 45 -1.77 12.95 -0.07
CA HIS A 45 -1.26 13.74 1.05
C HIS A 45 -0.26 14.80 0.59
N ARG A 46 0.66 14.45 -0.31
CA ARG A 46 1.61 15.42 -0.89
C ARG A 46 0.89 16.55 -1.64
N ASN A 47 -0.15 16.24 -2.38
CA ASN A 47 -0.96 17.26 -3.04
C ASN A 47 -1.70 18.13 -2.03
N ASP A 48 -2.25 17.55 -0.96
CA ASP A 48 -2.92 18.32 0.09
C ASP A 48 -1.97 19.31 0.78
N VAL A 49 -0.72 18.89 1.02
CA VAL A 49 0.34 19.76 1.55
C VAL A 49 0.67 20.90 0.58
N VAL A 50 0.84 20.59 -0.71
CA VAL A 50 1.24 21.57 -1.73
C VAL A 50 0.12 22.54 -2.08
N PHE A 51 -1.13 22.07 -2.19
CA PHE A 51 -2.26 22.86 -2.69
C PHE A 51 -3.11 23.46 -1.59
N ASN A 52 -3.26 22.78 -0.44
CA ASN A 52 -4.14 23.21 0.66
C ASN A 52 -3.37 23.66 1.90
N GLY A 53 -2.04 23.66 1.87
CA GLY A 53 -1.19 24.09 2.99
C GLY A 53 -1.22 23.13 4.19
N ALA A 54 -1.65 21.88 3.99
CA ALA A 54 -1.65 20.88 5.05
C ALA A 54 -0.22 20.62 5.57
N THR A 55 -0.08 20.24 6.83
CA THR A 55 1.25 19.92 7.40
C THR A 55 1.71 18.54 6.92
N PRO A 56 2.97 18.40 6.45
CA PRO A 56 3.49 17.11 6.03
C PRO A 56 3.64 16.17 7.25
N LEU A 57 2.74 15.21 7.38
CA LEU A 57 2.70 14.26 8.50
C LEU A 57 2.52 12.83 7.99
N VAL A 58 3.59 12.03 8.13
CA VAL A 58 3.60 10.60 7.75
C VAL A 58 2.52 9.81 8.51
N ARG A 59 2.19 10.23 9.73
CA ARG A 59 1.13 9.63 10.55
C ARG A 59 -0.23 9.65 9.87
N VAL A 60 -0.56 10.70 9.12
CA VAL A 60 -1.84 10.83 8.41
C VAL A 60 -1.97 9.77 7.32
N VAL A 61 -0.90 9.58 6.54
CA VAL A 61 -0.82 8.55 5.51
C VAL A 61 -0.91 7.15 6.11
N LEU A 62 -0.19 6.91 7.22
CA LEU A 62 -0.23 5.61 7.91
C LEU A 62 -1.62 5.29 8.47
N LEU A 63 -2.28 6.25 9.13
CA LEU A 63 -3.64 6.08 9.66
C LEU A 63 -4.62 5.74 8.55
N PHE A 64 -4.60 6.49 7.45
CA PHE A 64 -5.45 6.24 6.29
C PHE A 64 -5.25 4.82 5.74
N VAL A 65 -4.00 4.41 5.52
CA VAL A 65 -3.68 3.06 5.02
C VAL A 65 -4.14 1.98 6.00
N HIS A 66 -3.99 2.19 7.32
CA HIS A 66 -4.44 1.25 8.34
C HIS A 66 -5.95 1.09 8.36
N GLU A 67 -6.71 2.19 8.27
CA GLU A 67 -8.17 2.17 8.24
C GLU A 67 -8.71 1.48 6.99
N GLU A 68 -8.16 1.78 5.81
CA GLU A 68 -8.56 1.13 4.57
C GLU A 68 -8.18 -0.36 4.56
N ALA A 69 -7.01 -0.73 5.07
CA ALA A 69 -6.65 -2.13 5.23
C ALA A 69 -7.61 -2.87 6.18
N ALA A 70 -7.93 -2.28 7.34
CA ALA A 70 -8.86 -2.86 8.31
C ALA A 70 -10.27 -3.04 7.72
N ARG A 71 -10.72 -2.08 6.89
CA ARG A 71 -11.98 -2.20 6.15
C ARG A 71 -11.95 -3.37 5.17
N GLU A 72 -10.86 -3.56 4.45
CA GLU A 72 -10.68 -4.68 3.52
C GLU A 72 -10.69 -6.04 4.25
N TYR A 73 -10.03 -6.15 5.40
CA TYR A 73 -10.07 -7.35 6.25
C TYR A 73 -11.47 -7.63 6.79
N LEU A 74 -12.19 -6.60 7.25
CA LEU A 74 -13.58 -6.74 7.70
C LEU A 74 -14.49 -7.18 6.55
N PHE A 75 -14.29 -6.63 5.35
CA PHE A 75 -15.06 -7.00 4.16
C PHE A 75 -14.84 -8.45 3.75
N VAL A 76 -13.58 -8.93 3.82
CA VAL A 76 -13.24 -10.33 3.56
C VAL A 76 -13.86 -11.27 4.61
N LEU A 77 -13.79 -10.91 5.90
CA LEU A 77 -14.41 -11.69 6.99
C LEU A 77 -15.94 -11.75 6.87
N ARG A 78 -16.59 -10.66 6.44
CA ARG A 78 -18.05 -10.61 6.27
C ARG A 78 -18.56 -11.39 5.07
N ARG A 79 -17.68 -11.78 4.14
CA ARG A 79 -18.05 -12.52 2.92
C ARG A 79 -18.01 -14.04 3.03
N GLY A 80 -17.65 -14.61 4.19
CA GLY A 80 -17.83 -16.03 4.50
C GLY A 80 -17.18 -17.00 3.50
N TYR A 81 -15.97 -17.47 3.84
CA TYR A 81 -15.48 -18.78 3.40
C TYR A 81 -15.58 -19.73 4.58
#